data_AF-A0A0W0HTS7-F1
#
_entry.id   AF-A0A0W0HTS7-F1
#
_cell.length_a   1.000
_cell.length_b   1.000
_cell.length_c   1.000
_cell.angle_alpha   90.00
_cell.angle_beta   90.00
_cell.angle_gamma   90.00
#
_symmetry.space_group_name_H-M   'P 1'
#
loop_
_entity.id
_entity.type
_entity.pdbx_description
1 polymer ?
#
loop_
_entity_poly.entity_id
_entity_poly.type
_entity_poly.pdbx_seq_one_letter_code
_entity_poly.pdbx_strand_id
1 'polypeptide(L)'
;MDRVAVRESVFDELGIILVDKSEIREGATFEDLVLDEHDIERLFSALGKKFKVEFPDFMKAKPTALAMVVDMIMFRRGETVGDSKESGSEA
;
A
#
# COMPACT_ATOMS: atom_id res chain seq x y z
N MET A 1 -6.19 12.53 -0.18
CA MET A 1 -5.78 11.58 -1.22
C MET A 1 -6.61 10.34 -1.03
N ASP A 2 -7.41 10.00 -2.02
CA ASP A 2 -8.33 8.87 -1.97
C ASP A 2 -7.60 7.54 -2.10
N ARG A 3 -8.23 6.47 -1.62
CA ARG A 3 -7.74 5.09 -1.77
C ARG A 3 -7.37 4.77 -3.22
N VAL A 4 -8.16 5.33 -4.17
CA VAL A 4 -7.91 5.24 -5.62
C VAL A 4 -6.56 5.85 -6.01
N ALA A 5 -6.22 7.04 -5.53
CA ALA A 5 -4.97 7.71 -5.88
C ALA A 5 -3.73 7.00 -5.32
N VAL A 6 -3.84 6.42 -4.10
CA VAL A 6 -2.77 5.59 -3.53
C VAL A 6 -2.63 4.30 -4.30
N ARG A 7 -3.75 3.64 -4.63
CA ARG A 7 -3.76 2.44 -5.46
C ARG A 7 -3.08 2.70 -6.81
N GLU A 8 -3.46 3.75 -7.53
CA GLU A 8 -2.84 4.08 -8.81
C GLU A 8 -1.34 4.33 -8.68
N SER A 9 -0.90 4.99 -7.60
CA SER A 9 0.52 5.17 -7.35
C SER A 9 1.25 3.86 -7.05
N VAL A 10 0.61 2.91 -6.36
CA VAL A 10 1.17 1.56 -6.13
C VAL A 10 1.29 0.81 -7.44
N PHE A 11 0.28 0.91 -8.31
CA PHE A 11 0.27 0.26 -9.62
C PHE A 11 1.32 0.85 -10.56
N ASP A 12 1.56 2.15 -10.48
CA ASP A 12 2.60 2.85 -11.22
C ASP A 12 4.00 2.36 -10.83
N GLU A 13 4.30 2.26 -9.53
CA GLU A 13 5.57 1.71 -9.04
C GLU A 13 5.73 0.22 -9.41
N LEU A 14 4.66 -0.56 -9.26
CA LEU A 14 4.65 -1.95 -9.70
C LEU A 14 4.89 -2.08 -11.19
N GLY A 15 4.34 -1.18 -12.02
CA GLY A 15 4.58 -1.17 -13.45
C GLY A 15 6.00 -0.74 -13.87
N ILE A 16 6.83 -0.26 -12.94
CA ILE A 16 8.27 -0.02 -13.14
C ILE A 16 9.07 -1.29 -12.81
N ILE A 17 8.61 -2.04 -11.80
CA ILE A 17 9.28 -3.24 -11.30
C ILE A 17 8.91 -4.47 -12.15
N LEU A 18 7.62 -4.64 -12.42
CA LEU A 18 7.06 -5.71 -13.22
C LEU A 18 7.11 -5.34 -14.70
N VAL A 19 7.71 -6.25 -15.47
CA VAL A 19 7.72 -6.16 -16.94
C VAL A 19 6.32 -6.40 -17.50
N ASP A 20 5.55 -7.31 -16.89
CA ASP A 20 4.16 -7.59 -17.26
C ASP A 20 3.17 -6.89 -16.33
N LYS A 21 2.36 -6.00 -16.89
CA LYS A 21 1.35 -5.23 -16.13
C LYS A 21 -0.02 -5.90 -16.08
N SER A 22 -0.18 -7.03 -16.77
CA SER A 22 -1.48 -7.70 -16.93
C SER A 22 -1.93 -8.39 -15.64
N GLU A 23 -0.97 -8.75 -14.78
CA GLU A 23 -1.22 -9.39 -13.48
C GLU A 23 -1.45 -8.36 -12.35
N ILE A 24 -1.23 -7.06 -12.60
CA ILE A 24 -1.42 -6.01 -11.61
C ILE A 24 -2.93 -5.79 -11.38
N ARG A 25 -3.44 -6.41 -10.31
CA ARG A 25 -4.85 -6.35 -9.90
C ARG A 25 -4.96 -6.03 -8.41
N GLU A 26 -6.07 -5.43 -7.99
CA GLU A 26 -6.25 -4.98 -6.60
C GLU A 26 -6.22 -6.16 -5.59
N GLY A 27 -6.64 -7.36 -6.03
CA GLY A 27 -6.58 -8.59 -5.24
C GLY A 27 -5.32 -9.43 -5.44
N ALA A 28 -4.36 -8.97 -6.25
CA ALA A 28 -3.12 -9.71 -6.49
C ALA A 28 -2.26 -9.73 -5.23
N THR A 29 -1.56 -10.84 -5.01
CA THR A 29 -0.56 -10.99 -3.96
C THR A 29 0.83 -10.86 -4.53
N PHE A 30 1.83 -10.70 -3.66
CA PHE A 30 3.22 -10.71 -4.11
C PHE A 30 3.63 -12.02 -4.81
N GLU A 31 2.94 -13.13 -4.53
CA GLU A 31 3.15 -14.40 -5.24
C GLU A 31 2.51 -14.40 -6.64
N ASP A 32 1.30 -13.86 -6.77
CA ASP A 32 0.60 -13.72 -8.06
C ASP A 32 1.40 -12.83 -9.04
N LEU A 33 2.06 -11.82 -8.50
CA LEU A 33 2.93 -10.91 -9.25
C LEU A 33 4.36 -11.44 -9.44
N VAL A 34 4.68 -12.62 -8.90
CA VAL A 34 6.02 -13.22 -8.95
C VAL A 34 7.10 -12.24 -8.46
N LEU A 35 6.79 -11.43 -7.43
CA LEU A 35 7.73 -10.46 -6.89
C LEU A 35 8.75 -11.16 -5.99
N ASP A 36 10.03 -11.05 -6.29
CA ASP A 36 11.08 -11.55 -5.42
C ASP A 36 11.32 -10.61 -4.22
N GLU A 37 12.09 -11.05 -3.23
CA GLU A 37 12.42 -10.25 -2.04
C GLU A 37 13.00 -8.88 -2.43
N HIS A 38 13.87 -8.85 -3.46
CA HIS A 38 14.43 -7.61 -4.00
C HIS A 38 13.38 -6.67 -4.60
N ASP A 39 12.39 -7.21 -5.30
CA ASP A 39 11.31 -6.43 -5.89
C ASP A 39 10.38 -5.87 -4.82
N ILE A 40 10.08 -6.69 -3.80
CA ILE A 40 9.30 -6.29 -2.63
C ILE A 40 10.01 -5.15 -1.89
N GLU A 41 11.30 -5.28 -1.61
CA GLU A 41 12.09 -4.23 -0.96
C GLU A 41 12.12 -2.93 -1.78
N ARG A 42 12.28 -3.04 -3.10
CA ARG A 42 12.28 -1.89 -4.00
C ARG A 42 10.92 -1.19 -4.01
N LEU A 43 9.83 -1.96 -4.07
CA LEU A 43 8.46 -1.45 -4.02
C LEU A 43 8.21 -0.71 -2.71
N PHE A 44 8.47 -1.34 -1.57
CA PHE A 44 8.26 -0.70 -0.26
C PHE A 44 9.16 0.52 -0.05
N SER A 45 10.40 0.49 -0.53
CA SER A 45 11.30 1.65 -0.46
C SER A 45 10.76 2.83 -1.28
N ALA A 46 10.27 2.56 -2.49
CA ALA A 46 9.72 3.60 -3.36
C ALA A 46 8.42 4.17 -2.80
N LEU A 47 7.48 3.30 -2.40
CA LEU A 47 6.23 3.71 -1.76
C LEU A 47 6.48 4.45 -0.45
N GLY A 48 7.42 3.98 0.37
CA GLY A 48 7.75 4.59 1.66
C GLY A 48 8.29 6.00 1.48
N LYS A 49 9.15 6.22 0.47
CA LYS A 49 9.64 7.56 0.11
C LYS A 49 8.53 8.45 -0.46
N LYS A 50 7.70 7.91 -1.35
CA LYS A 50 6.62 8.63 -2.05
C LYS A 50 5.52 9.09 -1.10
N PHE A 51 5.15 8.22 -0.16
CA PHE A 51 4.10 8.48 0.82
C PHE A 51 4.62 8.96 2.18
N LYS A 52 5.94 8.98 2.39
CA LYS A 52 6.61 9.27 3.67
C LYS A 52 6.09 8.38 4.81
N VAL A 53 5.94 7.09 4.53
CA VAL A 53 5.49 6.07 5.49
C VAL A 53 6.55 4.98 5.64
N GLU A 54 6.63 4.40 6.83
CA GLU A 54 7.47 3.24 7.09
C GLU A 54 6.64 1.97 7.14
N PHE A 55 7.01 0.99 6.33
CA PHE A 55 6.36 -0.31 6.28
C PHE A 55 7.08 -1.29 7.21
N PRO A 56 6.36 -1.95 8.14
CA PRO A 56 6.95 -2.96 8.99
C PRO A 56 7.42 -4.19 8.20
N ASP A 57 8.50 -4.82 8.67
CA ASP A 57 9.14 -5.96 8.01
C ASP A 57 8.24 -7.19 7.88
N PHE A 58 7.24 -7.37 8.74
CA PHE A 58 6.31 -8.50 8.62
C PHE A 58 5.50 -8.46 7.31
N MET A 59 5.31 -7.30 6.70
CA MET A 59 4.65 -7.22 5.38
C MET A 59 5.58 -7.58 4.22
N LYS A 60 6.90 -7.59 4.45
CA LYS A 60 7.87 -8.11 3.47
C LYS A 60 7.87 -9.64 3.47
N ALA A 61 7.40 -10.28 4.54
CA ALA A 61 7.20 -11.72 4.60
C ALA A 61 5.91 -12.09 3.84
N LYS A 62 6.05 -12.78 2.70
CA LYS A 62 4.95 -13.26 1.86
C LYS A 62 3.95 -14.14 2.66
N PRO A 63 2.65 -14.21 2.26
CA PRO A 63 2.00 -13.58 1.11
C PRO A 63 1.19 -12.32 1.48
N THR A 64 1.79 -11.16 1.27
CA THR A 64 1.08 -9.88 1.45
C THR A 64 0.29 -9.53 0.19
N ALA A 65 -0.98 -9.18 0.37
CA ALA A 65 -1.84 -8.70 -0.71
C ALA A 65 -1.58 -7.21 -1.01
N LEU A 66 -1.68 -6.79 -2.26
CA LEU A 66 -1.58 -5.38 -2.63
C LEU A 66 -2.60 -4.52 -1.89
N ALA A 67 -3.81 -5.04 -1.69
CA ALA A 67 -4.84 -4.39 -0.89
C ALA A 67 -4.34 -4.06 0.53
N MET A 68 -3.58 -4.95 1.19
CA MET A 68 -3.01 -4.67 2.52
C MET A 68 -1.95 -3.56 2.48
N VAL A 69 -1.16 -3.47 1.41
CA VAL A 69 -0.18 -2.37 1.24
C VAL A 69 -0.91 -1.03 1.12
N VAL A 70 -1.97 -0.98 0.30
CA VAL A 70 -2.81 0.21 0.13
C VAL A 70 -3.50 0.58 1.43
N ASP A 71 -4.10 -0.39 2.12
CA ASP A 71 -4.75 -0.19 3.42
C ASP A 71 -3.75 0.26 4.49
N MET A 72 -2.52 -0.23 4.51
CA MET A 72 -1.49 0.28 5.42
C MET A 72 -1.10 1.73 5.12
N ILE A 73 -0.89 2.09 3.84
CA ILE A 73 -0.59 3.49 3.46
C ILE A 73 -1.75 4.39 3.88
N MET A 74 -2.98 3.94 3.64
CA MET A 74 -4.19 4.62 4.07
C MET A 74 -4.26 4.74 5.59
N PHE A 75 -3.92 3.70 6.34
CA PHE A 75 -3.94 3.71 7.81
C PHE A 75 -2.91 4.68 8.38
N ARG A 76 -1.64 4.56 7.96
CA ARG A 76 -0.55 5.46 8.40
C ARG A 76 -0.78 6.92 8.04
N ARG A 77 -1.48 7.16 6.94
CA ARG A 77 -1.83 8.51 6.50
C ARG A 77 -3.16 8.98 7.07
N GLY A 78 -4.06 8.07 7.39
CA GLY A 78 -5.35 8.25 8.07
C GLY A 78 -5.19 8.57 9.56
N GLU A 79 -4.05 8.23 10.18
CA GLU A 79 -3.65 8.81 11.46
C GLU A 79 -3.50 10.35 11.42
N THR A 80 -3.59 10.99 10.22
CA THR A 80 -3.69 12.45 10.09
C THR A 80 -5.08 12.98 9.70
N VAL A 81 -6.06 12.11 9.39
CA VAL A 81 -7.44 12.50 9.08
C VAL A 81 -8.39 11.41 9.59
N GLY A 82 -9.02 11.64 10.74
CA GLY A 82 -10.24 10.91 11.08
C GLY A 82 -10.47 10.46 12.52
N ASP A 83 -9.99 11.16 13.56
CA ASP A 83 -10.77 11.24 14.80
C ASP A 83 -11.40 12.63 14.86
N SER A 84 -12.52 12.80 14.17
CA SER A 84 -13.41 13.96 14.31
C SER A 84 -14.79 13.60 13.77
N LYS A 85 -15.55 12.88 14.60
CA LYS A 85 -16.97 13.11 14.95
C LYS A 85 -17.43 11.89 15.75
N GLU A 86 -17.90 12.05 16.97
CA GLU A 86 -19.24 12.60 17.20
C GLU A 86 -19.36 13.27 18.57
N SER A 87 -19.93 14.48 18.56
CA SER A 87 -20.48 15.15 19.72
C SER A 87 -21.62 14.31 20.32
N GLY A 88 -21.37 13.70 21.47
CA GLY A 88 -22.43 13.37 22.43
C GLY A 88 -22.65 14.58 23.34
N SER A 89 -23.73 15.32 23.06
CA SER A 89 -24.35 16.23 24.03
C SER A 89 -25.05 15.41 25.14
N GLU A 90 -25.49 16.10 26.20
CA GLU A 90 -26.32 15.63 27.33
C GLU A 90 -25.51 14.95 28.48
N ALA A 91 -25.57 15.39 29.74
CA ALA A 91 -26.40 16.39 30.43
C ALA A 91 -25.67 16.90 31.69
#